data_AF-A0A1Q3C1P9-F1
#
_entry.id   AF-A0A1Q3C1P9-F1
#
_cell.length_a   1.000
_cell.length_b   1.000
_cell.length_c   1.000
_cell.angle_alpha   90.00
_cell.angle_beta   90.00
_cell.angle_gamma   90.00
#
_symmetry.space_group_name_H-M   'P 1'
#
loop_
_entity.id
_entity.type
_entity.pdbx_description
1 polymer ?
#
loop_
_entity_poly.entity_id
_entity_poly.type
_entity_poly.pdbx_seq_one_letter_code
_entity_poly.pdbx_strand_id
1 'polypeptide(L)' 'CIGQIVDTVVMNPPFGIRKKGADMDFLFVALQIASEAVYSLHKSSTRDVSLSFR' A
#
# COMPACT_ATOMS: atom_id res chain seq x y z
N CYS A 1 -5.51 20.63 5.74
CA CYS A 1 -5.54 20.58 4.27
C CYS A 1 -5.43 19.12 3.87
N ILE A 2 -6.48 18.54 3.32
CA ILE A 2 -6.43 17.17 2.79
C ILE A 2 -5.48 17.25 1.59
N GLY A 3 -4.38 16.51 1.63
CA GLY A 3 -3.35 16.51 0.59
C GLY A 3 -3.93 16.12 -0.77
N GLN A 4 -3.17 16.34 -1.84
CA GLN A 4 -3.59 16.02 -3.21
C GLN A 4 -4.18 14.61 -3.29
N ILE A 5 -5.46 14.54 -3.66
CA ILE A 5 -6.15 13.29 -3.99
C ILE A 5 -5.62 12.85 -5.36
N VAL A 6 -5.23 11.59 -5.47
CA VAL A 6 -4.70 11.00 -6.71
C VAL A 6 -5.59 9.84 -7.12
N ASP A 7 -5.73 9.59 -8.42
CA ASP A 7 -6.62 8.54 -8.91
C ASP A 7 -6.08 7.15 -8.52
N THR A 8 -4.78 6.93 -8.70
CA THR A 8 -4.14 5.64 -8.45
C THR A 8 -2.82 5.80 -7.69
N VAL A 9 -2.62 4.98 -6.66
CA VAL A 9 -1.35 4.86 -5.93
C VAL A 9 -0.66 3.55 -6.29
N VAL A 10 0.63 3.60 -6.63
CA VAL A 10 1.48 2.42 -6.85
C VAL A 10 2.66 2.48 -5.89
N MET A 11 2.91 1.41 -5.13
CA MET A 11 3.93 1.41 -4.09
C MET A 11 4.66 0.06 -3.92
N ASN A 12 5.85 0.13 -3.33
CA ASN A 12 6.67 -1.01 -2.92
C ASN A 12 7.12 -0.77 -1.47
N PRO A 13 6.21 -0.94 -0.48
CA PRO A 13 6.46 -0.53 0.89
C PRO A 13 7.48 -1.46 1.58
N PRO A 14 8.11 -1.03 2.68
CA PRO A 14 9.04 -1.86 3.43
C PRO A 14 8.34 -3.10 4.03
N PHE A 15 8.65 -4.31 3.56
CA PHE A 15 7.97 -5.59 3.89
C PHE A 15 8.25 -6.18 5.27
N GLY A 16 8.30 -5.35 6.30
CA GLY A 16 8.37 -5.84 7.67
C GLY A 16 9.63 -6.63 8.05
N ILE A 17 10.63 -6.75 7.15
CA ILE A 17 11.87 -7.53 7.36
C ILE A 17 12.64 -7.01 8.58
N ARG A 18 12.63 -5.69 8.79
CA ARG A 18 13.29 -5.03 9.93
C ARG A 18 12.32 -4.61 11.05
N LYS A 19 11.08 -4.26 10.70
CA LYS A 19 10.03 -3.85 11.64
C LYS A 19 8.69 -4.39 11.15
N LYS A 20 8.16 -5.43 11.80
CA LYS A 20 6.87 -6.02 11.43
C LYS A 20 5.78 -4.94 11.33
N GLY A 21 4.99 -4.98 10.25
CA GLY A 21 3.86 -4.08 10.03
C GLY A 21 4.20 -2.69 9.49
N ALA A 22 5.46 -2.41 9.13
CA ALA A 22 5.83 -1.12 8.52
C ALA A 22 5.15 -0.85 7.17
N ASP A 23 4.68 -1.90 6.51
CA ASP A 23 3.86 -1.86 5.28
C ASP A 23 2.44 -1.36 5.53
N MET A 24 1.87 -1.56 6.74
CA MET A 24 0.52 -1.11 7.07
C MET A 24 0.40 0.41 7.15
N ASP A 25 1.42 1.10 7.66
CA ASP A 25 1.44 2.56 7.73
C ASP A 25 1.40 3.18 6.31
N PHE A 26 2.11 2.56 5.36
CA PHE A 26 2.11 2.97 3.96
C PHE A 26 0.76 2.71 3.29
N LEU A 27 0.17 1.53 3.54
CA LEU A 27 -1.14 1.17 3.02
C LEU A 27 -2.24 2.10 3.56
N PHE A 28 -2.18 2.46 4.84
CA PHE A 28 -3.13 3.38 5.45
C PHE A 28 -3.12 4.73 4.75
N VAL A 29 -1.95 5.32 4.52
CA VAL A 29 -1.84 6.60 3.80
C VAL A 29 -2.29 6.46 2.35
N ALA A 30 -1.90 5.38 1.67
CA ALA A 30 -2.32 5.13 0.29
C ALA A 30 -3.84 5.11 0.12
N LEU A 31 -4.56 4.46 1.06
CA LEU A 31 -6.03 4.42 1.07
C LEU A 31 -6.68 5.77 1.40
N GLN A 32 -6.00 6.66 2.12
CA GLN A 32 -6.52 8.00 2.43
C GLN A 32 -6.40 8.98 1.25
N ILE A 33 -5.46 8.73 0.32
CA ILE A 33 -5.17 9.65 -0.79
C ILE A 33 -5.64 9.15 -2.16
N ALA A 34 -5.86 7.84 -2.31
CA ALA A 34 -6.33 7.24 -3.56
C ALA A 34 -7.84 7.43 -3.74
N SER A 35 -8.25 7.88 -4.92
CA SER A 35 -9.66 7.99 -5.29
C SER A 35 -10.22 6.72 -5.94
N GLU A 36 -9.39 5.95 -6.65
CA GLU A 36 -9.85 4.76 -7.38
C GLU A 36 -9.12 3.48 -6.96
N ALA A 37 -7.78 3.47 -6.99
CA ALA A 37 -7.04 2.20 -6.82
C ALA A 37 -5.71 2.36 -6.09
N VAL A 38 -5.33 1.29 -5.38
CA VAL A 38 -4.02 1.14 -4.74
C VAL A 38 -3.37 -0.18 -5.16
N TYR A 39 -2.18 -0.11 -5.74
CA TYR A 39 -1.34 -1.26 -6.10
C TYR A 39 -0.11 -1.31 -5.22
N SER A 40 0.05 -2.41 -4.46
CA SER A 40 1.24 -2.67 -3.65
C SER A 40 1.99 -3.87 -4.20
N LEU A 41 3.27 -3.69 -4.53
CA LEU A 41 4.16 -4.79 -4.87
C LEU A 41 4.60 -5.44 -3.55
N HIS A 42 4.63 -6.77 -3.47
CA HIS A 42 5.16 -7.52 -2.32
C HIS A 42 6.09 -8.64 -2.79
N LYS A 43 7.24 -8.83 -2.11
CA LYS A 43 8.17 -9.94 -2.42
C LYS A 43 7.48 -11.28 -2.15
N SER A 44 7.46 -12.17 -3.14
CA SER A 44 6.67 -13.41 -3.18
C SER A 44 7.15 -14.56 -2.27
N SER A 45 7.80 -14.30 -1.14
CA SER A 45 8.24 -15.35 -0.20
C SER A 45 7.14 -15.87 0.73
N THR A 46 5.96 -15.26 0.69
CA THR A 46 4.75 -15.72 1.38
C THR A 46 3.57 -15.41 0.47
N ARG A 47 3.02 -16.45 -0.14
CA ARG A 47 1.95 -16.40 -1.12
C ARG A 47 0.63 -16.16 -0.40
N ASP A 48 0.33 -14.93 -0.04
CA ASP A 48 -1.02 -14.45 0.27
C ASP A 48 -1.03 -12.92 0.21
N VAL A 49 -2.16 -12.31 -0.12
CA VAL A 49 -2.39 -10.85 -0.14
C VAL A 49 -1.82 -10.06 -1.34
N SER A 50 -2.19 -10.43 -2.57
CA SER A 50 -2.37 -9.43 -3.63
C SER A 50 -3.78 -8.84 -3.49
N LEU A 51 -4.04 -8.05 -2.45
CA LEU A 51 -5.32 -7.37 -2.31
C LEU A 51 -5.32 -6.12 -3.19
N SER A 52 -5.81 -6.29 -4.41
CA SER A 52 -6.33 -5.18 -5.21
C SER A 52 -7.67 -4.79 -4.59
N PHE A 53 -7.68 -3.76 -3.74
CA PHE A 53 -8.93 -3.11 -3.36
C PHE A 53 -9.40 -2.27 -4.55
N ARG A 54 -10.63 -2.54 -5.00
CA ARG A 54 -11.32 -1.79 -6.05
C ARG A 54 -12.14 -0.67 -5.42
#